data_AF-K1SXQ7-F1
#
_entry.id   AF-K1SXQ7-F1
#
_cell.length_a   1.000
_cell.length_b   1.000
_cell.length_c   1.000
_cell.angle_alpha   90.00
_cell.angle_beta   90.00
_cell.angle_gamma   90.00
#
_symmetry.space_group_name_H-M   'P 1'
#
loop_
_entity.id
_entity.type
_entity.pdbx_description
1 polymer ?
#
loop_
_entity_poly.entity_id
_entity_poly.type
_entity_poly.pdbx_seq_one_letter_code
_entity_poly.pdbx_strand_id
1 'polypeptide(L)'
;DREKTPKDENGDYDYEALEAIDLELFNDHLRRLMQGESVDIPRYNFITGRRTWHNAPLTLDERSILIIEGIHGLNPRLTPSIPEQQKFRIYISCFTSVAMDNLSRIATTDNRLLRRLTRDYTQRGSDALATLSRWASVRRGEEKHIFPYQENADVMLNSSLFYEISVLRPFAEKILREVPDTVPEYDEARRMLKFLDNFIPIAPDEIPPTSILREFIGGSSFKY
;
A
#
# COMPACT_ATOMS: atom_id res chain seq x y z
N ASP A 1 -5.71 -11.31 -13.25
CA ASP A 1 -5.65 -10.30 -14.34
C ASP A 1 -6.61 -9.18 -14.03
N ARG A 2 -6.30 -7.94 -14.42
CA ARG A 2 -7.10 -6.74 -14.10
C ARG A 2 -8.59 -6.89 -14.46
N GLU A 3 -8.87 -7.56 -15.58
CA GLU A 3 -10.24 -7.80 -16.07
C GLU A 3 -11.06 -8.76 -15.20
N LYS A 4 -10.40 -9.58 -14.37
CA LYS A 4 -11.05 -10.56 -13.47
C LYS A 4 -11.35 -9.96 -12.09
N THR A 5 -10.93 -8.72 -11.84
CA THR A 5 -11.22 -8.02 -10.58
C THR A 5 -12.73 -7.84 -10.45
N PRO A 6 -13.32 -8.09 -9.26
CA PRO A 6 -14.74 -7.85 -9.04
C PRO A 6 -15.08 -6.38 -9.26
N LYS A 7 -16.35 -6.10 -9.55
CA LYS A 7 -16.86 -4.74 -9.72
C LYS A 7 -17.60 -4.27 -8.49
N ASP A 8 -17.48 -2.99 -8.19
CA ASP A 8 -18.26 -2.31 -7.15
C ASP A 8 -19.69 -2.01 -7.62
N GLU A 9 -20.47 -1.37 -6.76
CA GLU A 9 -21.87 -0.98 -7.02
C GLU A 9 -22.04 -0.01 -8.19
N ASN A 10 -20.98 0.70 -8.59
CA ASN A 10 -20.98 1.64 -9.71
C ASN A 10 -20.49 0.99 -11.01
N GLY A 11 -20.08 -0.29 -10.97
CA GLY A 11 -19.56 -1.04 -12.11
C GLY A 11 -18.07 -0.85 -12.38
N ASP A 12 -17.37 -0.15 -11.48
CA ASP A 12 -15.92 0.06 -11.50
C ASP A 12 -15.19 -1.10 -10.81
N TYR A 13 -13.91 -1.31 -11.12
CA TYR A 13 -13.13 -2.39 -10.50
C TYR A 13 -12.82 -2.09 -9.02
N ASP A 14 -13.16 -3.04 -8.13
CA ASP A 14 -12.82 -3.02 -6.71
C ASP A 14 -11.52 -3.82 -6.50
N TYR A 15 -10.38 -3.12 -6.51
CA TYR A 15 -9.06 -3.74 -6.34
C TYR A 15 -8.75 -4.10 -4.89
N GLU A 16 -9.55 -3.59 -3.97
CA GLU A 16 -9.44 -3.73 -2.53
C GLU A 16 -10.31 -4.89 -2.01
N ALA A 17 -11.13 -5.51 -2.88
CA ALA A 17 -11.86 -6.72 -2.56
C ALA A 17 -10.91 -7.92 -2.45
N LEU A 18 -11.20 -8.81 -1.49
CA LEU A 18 -10.42 -10.04 -1.31
C LEU A 18 -10.42 -10.89 -2.59
N GLU A 19 -11.55 -10.91 -3.30
CA GLU A 19 -11.76 -11.63 -4.54
C GLU A 19 -10.97 -11.05 -5.73
N ALA A 20 -10.29 -9.89 -5.57
CA ALA A 20 -9.29 -9.43 -6.53
C ALA A 20 -8.02 -10.30 -6.51
N ILE A 21 -7.80 -11.06 -5.42
CA ILE A 21 -6.78 -12.10 -5.32
C ILE A 21 -7.32 -13.41 -5.91
N ASP A 22 -6.48 -14.11 -6.64
CA ASP A 22 -6.74 -15.48 -7.07
C ASP A 22 -6.58 -16.45 -5.88
N LEU A 23 -7.64 -16.51 -5.06
CA LEU A 23 -7.65 -17.26 -3.80
C LEU A 23 -7.44 -18.76 -4.01
N GLU A 24 -7.90 -19.30 -5.14
CA GLU A 24 -7.73 -20.71 -5.48
C GLU A 24 -6.24 -21.03 -5.70
N LEU A 25 -5.59 -20.27 -6.60
CA LEU A 25 -4.15 -20.44 -6.84
C LEU A 25 -3.32 -20.17 -5.58
N PHE A 26 -3.67 -19.10 -4.84
CA PHE A 26 -2.97 -18.73 -3.62
C PHE A 26 -3.01 -19.84 -2.57
N ASN A 27 -4.19 -20.42 -2.32
CA ASN A 27 -4.34 -21.49 -1.33
C ASN A 27 -3.76 -22.83 -1.83
N ASP A 28 -3.77 -23.10 -3.13
CA ASP A 28 -3.04 -24.24 -3.71
C ASP A 28 -1.54 -24.12 -3.44
N HIS A 29 -0.95 -22.96 -3.77
CA HIS A 29 0.47 -22.70 -3.54
C HIS A 29 0.82 -22.80 -2.06
N LEU A 30 0.03 -22.22 -1.16
CA LEU A 30 0.27 -22.34 0.28
C LEU A 30 0.25 -23.80 0.74
N ARG A 31 -0.72 -24.61 0.30
CA ARG A 31 -0.80 -26.02 0.67
C ARG A 31 0.45 -26.79 0.23
N ARG A 32 0.88 -26.59 -1.01
CA ARG A 32 2.06 -27.24 -1.60
C ARG A 32 3.35 -26.81 -0.91
N LEU A 33 3.49 -25.52 -0.62
CA LEU A 33 4.62 -24.98 0.15
C LEU A 33 4.68 -25.59 1.56
N MET A 34 3.54 -25.73 2.26
CA MET A 34 3.49 -26.38 3.57
C MET A 34 3.83 -27.88 3.53
N GLN A 35 3.75 -28.52 2.36
CA GLN A 35 4.17 -29.91 2.13
C GLN A 35 5.64 -30.04 1.69
N GLY A 36 6.38 -28.92 1.61
CA GLY A 36 7.76 -28.89 1.13
C GLY A 36 7.88 -28.97 -0.39
N GLU A 37 6.79 -28.79 -1.13
CA GLU A 37 6.82 -28.75 -2.58
C GLU A 37 7.30 -27.40 -3.12
N SER A 38 7.86 -27.45 -4.33
CA SER A 38 8.26 -26.27 -5.08
C SER A 38 7.08 -25.71 -5.88
N VAL A 39 6.85 -24.40 -5.79
CA VAL A 39 5.82 -23.69 -6.56
C VAL A 39 6.42 -22.49 -7.29
N ASP A 40 5.94 -22.22 -8.50
CA ASP A 40 6.28 -20.98 -9.19
C ASP A 40 5.44 -19.83 -8.63
N ILE A 41 6.07 -18.73 -8.22
CA ILE A 41 5.33 -17.58 -7.70
C ILE A 41 5.01 -16.63 -8.87
N PRO A 42 3.74 -16.28 -9.13
CA PRO A 42 3.43 -15.28 -10.14
C PRO A 42 3.82 -13.87 -9.69
N ARG A 43 4.20 -13.00 -10.63
CA ARG A 43 4.36 -11.56 -10.40
C ARG A 43 3.25 -10.79 -11.11
N TYR A 44 2.62 -9.86 -10.41
CA TYR A 44 1.66 -8.94 -11.02
C TYR A 44 2.38 -7.71 -11.57
N ASN A 45 2.20 -7.41 -12.85
CA ASN A 45 2.74 -6.20 -13.47
C ASN A 45 1.67 -5.10 -13.43
N PHE A 46 1.92 -4.04 -12.65
CA PHE A 46 0.98 -2.93 -12.47
C PHE A 46 0.79 -2.08 -13.75
N ILE A 47 1.79 -2.03 -14.63
CA ILE A 47 1.74 -1.27 -15.88
C ILE A 47 0.81 -2.00 -16.86
N THR A 48 1.02 -3.30 -17.08
CA THR A 48 0.21 -4.09 -18.03
C THR A 48 -1.10 -4.59 -17.41
N GLY A 49 -1.22 -4.61 -16.08
CA GLY A 49 -2.36 -5.14 -15.35
C GLY A 49 -2.49 -6.67 -15.41
N ARG A 50 -1.42 -7.38 -15.75
CA ARG A 50 -1.44 -8.83 -16.01
C ARG A 50 -0.49 -9.60 -15.10
N ARG A 51 -0.85 -10.86 -14.87
CA ARG A 51 0.03 -11.85 -14.24
C ARG A 51 1.17 -12.22 -15.20
N THR A 52 2.37 -12.35 -14.66
CA THR A 52 3.57 -12.84 -15.35
C THR A 52 4.21 -13.95 -14.54
N TRP A 53 4.80 -14.92 -15.22
CA TRP A 53 5.52 -16.04 -14.61
C TRP A 53 7.01 -15.86 -14.83
N HIS A 54 7.81 -16.34 -13.89
CA HIS A 54 9.25 -16.22 -13.93
C HIS A 54 9.88 -17.45 -13.28
N ASN A 55 11.08 -17.82 -13.75
CA ASN A 55 11.79 -19.00 -13.30
C ASN A 55 12.51 -18.73 -11.97
N ALA A 56 11.74 -18.53 -10.90
CA ALA A 56 12.25 -18.42 -9.54
C ALA A 56 11.27 -19.14 -8.59
N PRO A 57 11.29 -20.49 -8.59
CA PRO A 57 10.41 -21.25 -7.74
C PRO A 57 10.72 -21.02 -6.25
N LEU A 58 9.67 -21.08 -5.43
CA LEU A 58 9.75 -21.03 -3.98
C LEU A 58 9.54 -22.43 -3.41
N THR A 59 10.35 -22.82 -2.43
CA THR A 59 10.22 -24.06 -1.67
C THR A 59 10.49 -23.74 -0.21
N LEU A 60 9.73 -24.34 0.71
CA LEU A 60 9.96 -24.21 2.15
C LEU A 60 10.59 -25.48 2.70
N ASP A 61 11.48 -25.30 3.68
CA ASP A 61 11.98 -26.37 4.54
C ASP A 61 11.40 -26.23 5.96
N GLU A 62 11.73 -27.18 6.86
CA GLU A 62 11.23 -27.21 8.24
C GLU A 62 11.63 -25.98 9.08
N ARG A 63 12.60 -25.18 8.63
CA ARG A 63 13.12 -23.98 9.33
C ARG A 63 12.70 -22.69 8.65
N SER A 64 11.94 -22.77 7.57
CA SER A 64 11.55 -21.63 6.77
C SER A 64 10.43 -20.84 7.45
N ILE A 65 10.50 -19.52 7.33
CA ILE A 65 9.43 -18.60 7.72
C ILE A 65 8.86 -18.01 6.43
N LEU A 66 7.57 -18.24 6.18
CA LEU A 66 6.87 -17.63 5.06
C LEU A 66 6.29 -16.29 5.47
N ILE A 67 6.74 -15.21 4.82
CA ILE A 67 6.16 -13.87 5.00
C ILE A 67 5.17 -13.62 3.87
N ILE A 68 3.91 -13.41 4.23
CA ILE A 68 2.84 -13.04 3.30
C ILE A 68 2.50 -11.58 3.57
N GLU A 69 2.74 -10.72 2.59
CA GLU A 69 2.43 -9.29 2.65
C GLU A 69 1.26 -8.98 1.71
N GLY A 70 0.39 -8.07 2.16
CA GLY A 70 -0.73 -7.56 1.39
C GLY A 70 -1.83 -7.00 2.29
N ILE A 71 -2.68 -6.15 1.71
CA ILE A 71 -3.76 -5.47 2.45
C ILE A 71 -4.73 -6.45 3.13
N HIS A 72 -4.87 -7.67 2.61
CA HIS A 72 -5.72 -8.72 3.19
C HIS A 72 -5.02 -9.68 4.17
N GLY A 73 -3.77 -9.42 4.56
CA GLY A 73 -2.99 -10.34 5.42
C GLY A 73 -3.66 -10.72 6.74
N LEU A 74 -4.55 -9.87 7.26
CA LEU A 74 -5.31 -10.09 8.49
C LEU A 74 -6.70 -10.71 8.29
N ASN A 75 -7.13 -10.89 7.03
CA ASN A 75 -8.43 -11.45 6.71
C ASN A 75 -8.39 -12.99 6.85
N PRO A 76 -9.18 -13.61 7.74
CA PRO A 76 -9.17 -15.07 7.92
C PRO A 76 -9.51 -15.85 6.65
N ARG A 77 -10.28 -15.25 5.73
CA ARG A 77 -10.64 -15.86 4.44
C ARG A 77 -9.45 -15.96 3.47
N LEU A 78 -8.34 -15.26 3.73
CA LEU A 78 -7.14 -15.35 2.89
C LEU A 78 -6.45 -16.71 3.05
N THR A 79 -6.35 -17.20 4.29
CA THR A 79 -5.59 -18.43 4.65
C THR A 79 -6.42 -19.44 5.46
N PRO A 80 -7.61 -19.85 4.97
CA PRO A 80 -8.53 -20.70 5.74
C PRO A 80 -7.95 -22.09 6.07
N SER A 81 -7.01 -22.60 5.27
CA SER A 81 -6.42 -23.93 5.47
C SER A 81 -5.25 -23.97 6.45
N ILE A 82 -4.75 -22.81 6.88
CA ILE A 82 -3.59 -22.73 7.78
C ILE A 82 -4.10 -22.63 9.23
N PRO A 83 -3.64 -23.51 10.15
CA PRO A 83 -3.99 -23.43 11.56
C PRO A 83 -3.58 -22.10 12.20
N GLU A 84 -4.41 -21.57 13.12
CA GLU A 84 -4.15 -20.26 13.74
C GLU A 84 -2.86 -20.22 14.57
N GLN A 85 -2.46 -21.35 15.16
CA GLN A 85 -1.23 -21.45 15.95
C GLN A 85 0.05 -21.33 15.09
N GLN A 86 -0.07 -21.44 13.77
CA GLN A 86 1.04 -21.28 12.83
C GLN A 86 1.10 -19.87 12.23
N LYS A 87 0.19 -18.97 12.63
CA LYS A 87 0.12 -17.60 12.12
C LYS A 87 0.63 -16.63 13.17
N PHE A 88 1.38 -15.64 12.70
CA PHE A 88 1.69 -14.43 13.46
C PHE A 88 1.34 -13.23 12.60
N ARG A 89 0.39 -12.42 13.05
CA ARG A 89 -0.28 -11.39 12.26
C ARG A 89 0.21 -10.01 12.69
N ILE A 90 0.77 -9.27 11.74
CA ILE A 90 1.31 -7.93 11.96
C ILE A 90 0.44 -6.92 11.23
N TYR A 91 -0.12 -5.95 11.95
CA TYR A 91 -0.79 -4.80 11.34
C TYR A 91 0.18 -3.62 11.24
N ILE A 92 0.47 -3.18 10.02
CA ILE A 92 1.26 -1.98 9.77
C ILE A 92 0.32 -0.80 9.61
N SER A 93 0.33 0.08 10.60
CA SER A 93 -0.40 1.34 10.59
C SER A 93 0.52 2.50 10.22
N CYS A 94 -0.08 3.65 9.94
CA CYS A 94 0.61 4.90 9.64
C CYS A 94 -0.07 6.06 10.39
N PHE A 95 -0.39 5.82 11.67
CA PHE A 95 -1.05 6.80 12.51
C PHE A 95 -0.11 7.96 12.81
N THR A 96 -0.39 9.11 12.21
CA THR A 96 0.37 10.33 12.47
C THR A 96 0.12 10.76 13.91
N SER A 97 1.18 10.72 14.71
CA SER A 97 1.17 11.15 16.11
C SER A 97 1.36 12.66 16.30
N VAL A 98 1.70 13.37 15.22
CA VAL A 98 1.92 14.81 15.21
C VAL A 98 0.60 15.55 15.00
N ALA A 99 0.32 16.51 15.87
CA ALA A 99 -0.75 17.48 15.67
C ALA A 99 -0.21 18.70 14.91
N MET A 100 -1.01 19.34 14.07
CA MET A 100 -0.63 20.61 13.44
C MET A 100 -0.59 21.74 14.47
N ASP A 101 -1.54 21.72 15.40
CA ASP A 101 -1.65 22.66 16.51
C ASP A 101 -2.36 21.98 17.69
N ASN A 102 -2.66 22.72 18.76
CA ASN A 102 -3.30 22.17 19.96
C ASN A 102 -4.74 21.66 19.75
N LEU A 103 -5.35 21.93 18.60
CA LEU A 103 -6.74 21.63 18.26
C LEU A 103 -6.88 20.79 16.98
N SER A 104 -5.91 20.88 16.07
CA SER A 104 -5.93 20.29 14.74
C SER A 104 -4.97 19.10 14.64
N ARG A 105 -5.52 17.91 14.41
CA ARG A 105 -4.73 16.70 14.15
C ARG A 105 -4.45 16.56 12.66
N ILE A 106 -3.28 16.02 12.32
CA ILE A 106 -3.01 15.59 10.96
C ILE A 106 -3.82 14.32 10.68
N ALA A 107 -4.63 14.34 9.63
CA ALA A 107 -5.40 13.18 9.23
C ALA A 107 -4.46 12.09 8.68
N THR A 108 -4.56 10.87 9.23
CA THR A 108 -3.82 9.69 8.73
C THR A 108 -4.08 9.46 7.24
N THR A 109 -5.26 9.83 6.74
CA THR A 109 -5.63 9.74 5.33
C THR A 109 -4.71 10.57 4.44
N ASP A 110 -4.35 11.78 4.87
CA ASP A 110 -3.53 12.69 4.08
C ASP A 110 -2.08 12.19 4.02
N ASN A 111 -1.57 11.67 5.14
CA ASN A 111 -0.26 11.05 5.18
C ASN A 111 -0.18 9.82 4.24
N ARG A 112 -1.22 8.97 4.27
CA ARG A 112 -1.33 7.82 3.36
C ARG A 112 -1.46 8.24 1.90
N LEU A 113 -2.22 9.29 1.61
CA LEU A 113 -2.36 9.83 0.27
C LEU A 113 -1.01 10.34 -0.25
N LEU A 114 -0.22 11.05 0.57
CA LEU A 114 1.12 11.52 0.19
C LEU A 114 2.07 10.36 -0.13
N ARG A 115 2.12 9.33 0.73
CA ARG A 115 2.90 8.10 0.47
C ARG A 115 2.46 7.43 -0.83
N ARG A 116 1.15 7.31 -1.04
CA ARG A 116 0.61 6.68 -2.25
C ARG A 116 0.93 7.48 -3.51
N LEU A 117 0.71 8.79 -3.49
CA LEU A 117 0.95 9.69 -4.61
C LEU A 117 2.40 9.63 -5.06
N THR A 118 3.34 9.76 -4.11
CA THR A 118 4.77 9.73 -4.39
C THR A 118 5.23 8.37 -4.92
N ARG A 119 4.77 7.26 -4.33
CA ARG A 119 5.06 5.90 -4.81
C ARG A 119 4.47 5.62 -6.19
N ASP A 120 3.18 5.91 -6.39
CA ASP A 120 2.46 5.55 -7.62
C ASP A 120 3.02 6.34 -8.82
N TYR A 121 3.43 7.60 -8.61
CA TYR A 121 4.10 8.43 -9.62
C TYR A 121 5.49 7.89 -10.00
N THR A 122 6.32 7.57 -9.01
CA THR A 122 7.72 7.16 -9.24
C THR A 122 7.86 5.72 -9.73
N GLN A 123 7.04 4.80 -9.21
CA GLN A 123 7.23 3.36 -9.42
C GLN A 123 6.19 2.70 -10.33
N ARG A 124 4.99 3.29 -10.46
CA ARG A 124 3.86 2.65 -11.15
C ARG A 124 3.41 3.37 -12.42
N GLY A 125 4.03 4.51 -12.75
CA GLY A 125 3.67 5.31 -13.92
C GLY A 125 2.25 5.87 -13.88
N SER A 126 1.68 6.03 -12.68
CA SER A 126 0.37 6.66 -12.49
C SER A 126 0.56 8.14 -12.22
N ASP A 127 -0.10 8.99 -12.99
CA ASP A 127 -0.10 10.43 -12.74
C ASP A 127 -0.94 10.79 -11.49
N ALA A 128 -0.80 12.04 -11.07
CA ALA A 128 -1.50 12.58 -9.90
C ALA A 128 -3.03 12.45 -10.04
N LEU A 129 -3.54 12.72 -11.23
CA LEU A 129 -4.97 12.68 -11.55
C LEU A 129 -5.54 11.27 -11.35
N ALA A 130 -4.87 10.25 -11.86
CA ALA A 130 -5.27 8.85 -11.71
C ALA A 130 -5.23 8.39 -10.24
N THR A 131 -4.27 8.87 -9.44
CA THR A 131 -4.23 8.57 -8.00
C THR A 131 -5.36 9.25 -7.25
N LEU A 132 -5.61 10.55 -7.49
CA LEU A 132 -6.64 11.33 -6.80
C LEU A 132 -8.05 10.86 -7.14
N SER A 133 -8.35 10.62 -8.42
CA SER A 133 -9.65 10.12 -8.89
C SER A 133 -10.05 8.79 -8.24
N ARG A 134 -9.07 7.91 -7.96
CA ARG A 134 -9.31 6.62 -7.31
C ARG A 134 -9.32 6.68 -5.80
N TRP A 135 -8.89 7.78 -5.19
CA TRP A 135 -8.66 7.84 -3.75
C TRP A 135 -9.92 7.54 -2.94
N ALA A 136 -11.07 8.13 -3.34
CA ALA A 136 -12.34 7.87 -2.69
C ALA A 136 -12.76 6.40 -2.75
N SER A 137 -12.54 5.73 -3.89
CA SER A 137 -12.85 4.29 -4.04
C SER A 137 -11.99 3.45 -3.11
N VAL A 138 -10.68 3.72 -3.08
CA VAL A 138 -9.75 2.99 -2.19
C VAL A 138 -10.10 3.19 -0.73
N ARG A 139 -10.49 4.39 -0.32
CA ARG A 139 -10.96 4.67 1.05
C ARG A 139 -12.17 3.83 1.43
N ARG A 140 -13.16 3.71 0.54
CA ARG A 140 -14.32 2.82 0.76
C ARG A 140 -13.90 1.35 0.82
N GLY A 141 -12.99 0.93 -0.05
CA GLY A 141 -12.44 -0.43 -0.07
C GLY A 141 -11.70 -0.78 1.24
N GLU A 142 -10.90 0.16 1.76
CA GLU A 142 -10.24 0.02 3.07
C GLU A 142 -11.24 -0.20 4.21
N GLU A 143 -12.28 0.63 4.27
CA GLU A 143 -13.32 0.55 5.30
C GLU A 143 -14.12 -0.74 5.23
N LYS A 144 -14.36 -1.25 4.03
CA LYS A 144 -15.14 -2.47 3.81
C LYS A 144 -14.34 -3.75 4.00
N HIS A 145 -13.10 -3.79 3.51
CA HIS A 145 -12.37 -5.04 3.32
C HIS A 145 -11.11 -5.17 4.17
N ILE A 146 -10.59 -4.07 4.74
CA ILE A 146 -9.30 -4.05 5.44
C ILE A 146 -9.47 -3.76 6.94
N PHE A 147 -10.04 -2.60 7.28
CA PHE A 147 -10.18 -2.17 8.67
C PHE A 147 -11.01 -3.11 9.57
N PRO A 148 -12.03 -3.84 9.07
CA PRO A 148 -12.76 -4.80 9.91
C PRO A 148 -11.87 -5.91 10.50
N TYR A 149 -10.69 -6.15 9.91
CA TYR A 149 -9.78 -7.21 10.31
C TYR A 149 -8.56 -6.72 11.11
N GLN A 150 -8.44 -5.41 11.38
CA GLN A 150 -7.26 -4.86 12.08
C GLN A 150 -7.06 -5.46 13.49
N GLU A 151 -8.17 -5.76 14.19
CA GLU A 151 -8.17 -6.35 15.54
C GLU A 151 -7.75 -7.83 15.55
N ASN A 152 -7.58 -8.45 14.37
CA ASN A 152 -7.01 -9.78 14.27
C ASN A 152 -5.47 -9.75 14.39
N ALA A 153 -4.82 -8.59 14.48
CA ALA A 153 -3.37 -8.55 14.58
C ALA A 153 -2.88 -8.98 15.97
N ASP A 154 -1.80 -9.76 16.01
CA ASP A 154 -1.10 -10.09 17.26
C ASP A 154 -0.24 -8.91 17.72
N VAL A 155 0.28 -8.13 16.76
CA VAL A 155 1.04 -6.91 17.03
C VAL A 155 0.73 -5.83 16.00
N MET A 156 0.73 -4.59 16.48
CA MET A 156 0.64 -3.41 15.62
C MET A 156 1.98 -2.69 15.56
N LEU A 157 2.43 -2.39 14.34
CA LEU A 157 3.61 -1.56 14.07
C LEU A 157 3.15 -0.24 13.47
N ASN A 158 3.43 0.88 14.14
CA ASN A 158 3.22 2.19 13.53
C ASN A 158 4.43 2.59 12.69
N SER A 159 4.26 2.61 11.38
CA SER A 159 5.28 3.02 10.41
C SER A 159 5.32 4.53 10.19
N SER A 160 4.50 5.34 10.88
CA SER A 160 4.56 6.80 10.73
C SER A 160 5.86 7.35 11.31
N LEU A 161 6.43 8.34 10.62
CA LEU A 161 7.60 9.09 11.07
C LEU A 161 7.20 10.56 11.21
N PHE A 162 7.51 11.18 12.35
CA PHE A 162 7.03 12.54 12.65
C PHE A 162 7.49 13.60 11.64
N TYR A 163 8.55 13.34 10.87
CA TYR A 163 9.13 14.23 9.87
C TYR A 163 8.79 13.84 8.42
N GLU A 164 7.99 12.79 8.19
CA GLU A 164 7.78 12.26 6.83
C GLU A 164 7.13 13.26 5.87
N ILE A 165 6.20 14.07 6.36
CA ILE A 165 5.48 15.04 5.51
C ILE A 165 6.43 16.10 4.99
N SER A 166 7.34 16.61 5.83
CA SER A 166 8.40 17.53 5.44
C SER A 166 9.32 16.95 4.37
N VAL A 167 9.59 15.65 4.42
CA VAL A 167 10.44 14.95 3.44
C VAL A 167 9.70 14.69 2.13
N LEU A 168 8.42 14.31 2.20
CA LEU A 168 7.60 14.02 1.02
C LEU A 168 7.16 15.31 0.30
N ARG A 169 7.06 16.45 1.00
CA ARG A 169 6.58 17.73 0.48
C ARG A 169 7.21 18.11 -0.87
N PRO A 170 8.55 18.17 -1.06
CA PRO A 170 9.15 18.63 -2.31
C PRO A 170 8.82 17.75 -3.53
N PHE A 171 8.51 16.46 -3.30
CA PHE A 171 8.10 15.52 -4.34
C PHE A 171 6.60 15.64 -4.61
N ALA A 172 5.80 15.61 -3.55
CA ALA A 172 4.34 15.70 -3.65
C ALA A 172 3.88 17.02 -4.26
N GLU A 173 4.50 18.15 -3.92
CA GLU A 173 4.14 19.46 -4.50
C GLU A 173 4.29 19.50 -6.03
N LYS A 174 5.36 18.90 -6.56
CA LYS A 174 5.59 18.84 -8.00
C LYS A 174 4.48 18.03 -8.67
N ILE A 175 4.19 16.85 -8.12
CA ILE A 175 3.16 15.94 -8.63
C ILE A 175 1.77 16.58 -8.57
N LEU A 176 1.41 17.20 -7.44
CA LEU A 176 0.11 17.84 -7.25
C LEU A 176 -0.11 19.04 -8.18
N ARG A 177 0.96 19.79 -8.51
CA ARG A 177 0.88 20.94 -9.44
C ARG A 177 0.67 20.54 -10.90
N GLU A 178 0.83 19.27 -11.24
CA GLU A 178 0.53 18.75 -12.58
C GLU A 178 -0.97 18.55 -12.81
N VAL A 179 -1.79 18.57 -11.76
CA VAL A 179 -3.25 18.41 -11.87
C VAL A 179 -3.86 19.67 -12.49
N PRO A 180 -4.53 19.57 -13.66
CA PRO A 180 -5.17 20.72 -14.31
C PRO A 180 -6.29 21.33 -13.46
N ASP A 181 -6.54 22.63 -13.58
CA ASP A 181 -7.64 23.30 -12.88
C ASP A 181 -9.03 23.08 -13.52
N THR A 182 -9.08 22.31 -14.60
CA THR A 182 -10.29 21.98 -15.35
C THR A 182 -10.94 20.65 -14.96
N VAL A 183 -10.37 19.92 -13.98
CA VAL A 183 -10.87 18.60 -13.55
C VAL A 183 -11.34 18.62 -12.09
N PRO A 184 -12.30 17.77 -11.70
CA PRO A 184 -12.84 17.74 -10.33
C PRO A 184 -11.78 17.50 -9.24
N GLU A 185 -10.74 16.72 -9.55
CA GLU A 185 -9.66 16.38 -8.62
C GLU A 185 -8.77 17.56 -8.25
N TYR A 186 -8.86 18.69 -8.98
CA TYR A 186 -8.07 19.88 -8.69
C TYR A 186 -8.33 20.45 -7.30
N ASP A 187 -9.57 20.39 -6.82
CA ASP A 187 -9.91 20.90 -5.48
C ASP A 187 -9.17 20.12 -4.39
N GLU A 188 -9.05 18.80 -4.55
CA GLU A 188 -8.30 17.95 -3.64
C GLU A 188 -6.80 18.18 -3.76
N ALA A 189 -6.28 18.36 -4.97
CA ALA A 189 -4.88 18.71 -5.18
C ALA A 189 -4.51 20.05 -4.51
N ARG A 190 -5.38 21.05 -4.66
CA ARG A 190 -5.24 22.36 -4.02
C ARG A 190 -5.36 22.29 -2.51
N ARG A 191 -6.25 21.45 -1.97
CA ARG A 191 -6.36 21.19 -0.52
C ARG A 191 -5.06 20.60 0.02
N MET A 192 -4.51 19.60 -0.66
CA MET A 192 -3.24 18.97 -0.28
C MET A 192 -2.05 19.94 -0.36
N LEU A 193 -1.98 20.80 -1.39
CA LEU A 193 -0.96 21.84 -1.48
C LEU A 193 -1.03 22.82 -0.29
N LYS A 194 -2.22 23.30 0.06
CA LYS A 194 -2.42 24.16 1.25
C LYS A 194 -2.06 23.45 2.55
N PHE A 195 -2.33 22.15 2.64
CA PHE A 195 -1.92 21.34 3.78
C PHE A 195 -0.39 21.28 3.89
N LEU A 196 0.32 21.06 2.79
CA LEU A 196 1.78 21.00 2.74
C LEU A 196 2.46 22.33 3.09
N ASP A 197 1.80 23.46 2.87
CA ASP A 197 2.33 24.79 3.25
C ASP A 197 2.64 24.93 4.75
N ASN A 198 2.03 24.10 5.60
CA ASN A 198 2.27 24.09 7.04
C ASN A 198 3.59 23.39 7.45
N PHE A 199 4.33 22.79 6.52
CA PHE A 199 5.50 21.94 6.84
C PHE A 199 6.78 22.46 6.20
N ILE A 200 7.84 22.69 6.98
CA ILE A 200 9.15 23.07 6.42
C ILE A 200 9.73 21.87 5.65
N PRO A 201 10.13 22.00 4.37
CA PRO A 201 10.70 20.91 3.60
C PRO A 201 12.04 20.44 4.18
N ILE A 202 12.27 19.13 4.18
CA ILE A 202 13.53 18.49 4.58
C ILE A 202 14.18 17.88 3.34
N ALA A 203 15.50 18.03 3.22
CA ALA A 203 16.21 17.59 2.04
C ALA A 203 16.43 16.06 2.05
N PRO A 204 16.31 15.36 0.90
CA PRO A 204 16.40 13.89 0.86
C PRO A 204 17.74 13.30 1.30
N ASP A 205 18.81 14.08 1.25
CA ASP A 205 20.16 13.72 1.68
C ASP A 205 20.31 13.59 3.20
N GLU A 206 19.43 14.24 3.97
CA GLU A 206 19.39 14.12 5.44
C GLU A 206 18.76 12.78 5.91
N ILE A 207 18.16 12.02 4.98
CA ILE A 207 17.44 10.79 5.30
C ILE A 207 18.38 9.59 5.26
N PRO A 208 18.44 8.74 6.30
CA PRO A 208 19.29 7.55 6.26
C PRO A 208 18.90 6.61 5.08
N PRO A 209 19.87 5.94 4.43
CA PRO A 209 19.57 4.99 3.35
C PRO A 209 18.78 3.75 3.82
N THR A 210 18.72 3.51 5.14
CA THR A 210 17.95 2.44 5.78
C THR A 210 16.54 2.88 6.19
N SER A 211 16.16 4.15 5.99
CA SER A 211 14.83 4.65 6.34
C SER A 211 13.75 4.09 5.39
N ILE A 212 12.58 3.77 5.93
CA ILE A 212 11.40 3.39 5.13
C ILE A 212 10.98 4.47 4.12
N LEU A 213 11.32 5.75 4.37
CA LEU A 213 11.00 6.82 3.42
C LEU A 213 11.72 6.67 2.08
N ARG A 214 12.81 5.91 2.06
CA ARG A 214 13.58 5.61 0.84
C ARG A 214 12.78 4.81 -0.19
N GLU A 215 11.69 4.16 0.22
CA GLU A 215 10.71 3.59 -0.71
C GLU A 215 10.06 4.67 -1.59
N PHE A 216 9.77 5.85 -1.03
CA PHE A 216 9.04 6.93 -1.72
C PHE A 216 9.96 7.91 -2.46
N ILE A 217 11.13 8.20 -1.89
CA ILE A 217 12.04 9.24 -2.39
C ILE A 217 13.29 8.68 -3.09
N GLY A 218 13.47 7.35 -3.10
CA GLY A 218 14.67 6.68 -3.62
C GLY A 218 15.90 6.80 -2.70
N GLY A 219 17.01 6.16 -3.10
CA GLY A 219 18.27 6.15 -2.35
C GLY A 219 18.35 5.11 -1.23
N SER A 220 17.55 4.04 -1.31
CA SER A 220 17.59 2.94 -0.34
C SER A 220 18.88 2.13 -0.47
N SER A 221 19.43 1.66 0.66
CA SER A 221 20.47 0.62 0.67
C SER A 221 19.92 -0.77 0.37
N PHE A 222 18.59 -0.96 0.48
CA PHE A 222 17.93 -2.22 0.14
C PHE A 222 17.69 -2.32 -1.37
N LYS A 223 17.89 -3.52 -1.92
CA LYS A 223 17.54 -3.86 -3.30
C LYS A 223 16.18 -4.55 -3.29
N TYR A 224 15.25 -4.03 -4.08
CA TYR A 224 13.89 -4.52 -4.24
C TYR A 224 13.72 -5.22 -5.59
#